data_AF-A0A5J6MDT0-F1
#
_entry.id   AF-A0A5J6MDT0-F1
#
_cell.length_a   1.000
_cell.length_b   1.000
_cell.length_c   1.000
_cell.angle_alpha   90.00
_cell.angle_beta   90.00
_cell.angle_gamma   90.00
#
_symmetry.space_group_name_H-M   'P 1'
#
loop_
_entity.id
_entity.type
_entity.pdbx_description
1 polymer ?
#
loop_
_entity_poly.entity_id
_entity_poly.type
_entity_poly.pdbx_seq_one_letter_code
_entity_poly.pdbx_strand_id
1 'polypeptide(L)'
;MFKAWFDLTMRTTLLAFEAQRVIGLRVMKMAAGGPAAGREAERMVAEKGEAMAEAATILATGGSPEAVVRHYRTRVRANERRLSKTKRRRKTKT
;
A
#
# COMPACT_ATOMS: atom_id res chain seq x y z
N MET A 1 15.32 11.93 -23.34
CA MET A 1 15.62 11.86 -21.89
C MET A 1 14.72 12.78 -21.05
N PHE A 2 14.62 14.07 -21.37
CA PHE A 2 13.78 15.04 -20.61
C PHE A 2 12.30 14.63 -20.45
N LYS A 3 11.64 14.15 -21.51
CA LYS A 3 10.24 13.67 -21.46
C LYS A 3 10.03 12.49 -20.49
N ALA A 4 11.00 11.58 -20.39
CA ALA A 4 10.92 10.43 -19.49
C ALA A 4 11.06 10.85 -18.03
N TRP A 5 11.96 11.80 -17.76
CA TRP A 5 12.09 12.43 -16.45
C TRP A 5 10.82 13.18 -16.03
N PHE A 6 10.22 13.95 -16.95
CA PHE A 6 8.97 14.66 -16.66
C PHE A 6 7.80 13.70 -16.36
N ASP A 7 7.64 12.64 -17.16
CA ASP A 7 6.61 11.61 -16.92
C ASP A 7 6.83 10.88 -15.59
N LEU A 8 8.07 10.53 -15.25
CA LEU A 8 8.41 9.93 -13.96
C LEU A 8 8.08 10.86 -12.80
N THR A 9 8.44 12.14 -12.89
CA THR A 9 8.13 13.15 -11.86
C THR A 9 6.63 13.28 -11.67
N MET A 10 5.85 13.40 -12.75
CA MET A 10 4.40 13.53 -12.66
C MET A 10 3.74 12.30 -12.03
N ARG A 11 4.17 11.09 -12.40
CA ARG A 11 3.68 9.84 -11.79
C ARG A 11 4.05 9.75 -10.31
N THR A 12 5.26 10.18 -9.95
CA THR A 12 5.73 10.16 -8.56
C THR A 12 4.99 11.19 -7.70
N THR A 13 4.74 12.38 -8.23
CA THR A 13 3.94 13.42 -7.54
C THR A 13 2.50 12.96 -7.33
N LEU A 14 1.88 12.33 -8.34
CA LEU A 14 0.54 11.76 -8.18
C LEU A 14 0.52 10.66 -7.12
N LEU A 15 1.50 9.75 -7.15
CA LEU A 15 1.67 8.71 -6.14
C LEU A 15 1.84 9.29 -4.74
N ALA A 16 2.63 10.35 -4.58
CA ALA A 16 2.83 11.03 -3.31
C ALA A 16 1.52 11.63 -2.78
N PHE A 17 0.74 12.29 -3.63
CA PHE A 17 -0.57 12.83 -3.26
C PHE A 17 -1.57 11.74 -2.85
N GLU A 18 -1.61 10.64 -3.61
CA GLU A 18 -2.44 9.48 -3.27
C GLU A 18 -2.04 8.85 -1.94
N ALA A 19 -0.73 8.74 -1.68
CA ALA A 19 -0.20 8.26 -0.41
C ALA A 19 -0.59 9.18 0.74
N GLN A 20 -0.42 10.50 0.60
CA GLN A 20 -0.83 11.47 1.63
C GLN A 20 -2.32 11.37 1.96
N ARG A 21 -3.18 11.18 0.96
CA ARG A 21 -4.63 10.99 1.18
C ARG A 21 -4.94 9.71 1.96
N VAL A 22 -4.25 8.60 1.68
CA VAL A 22 -4.41 7.34 2.44
C VAL A 22 -3.95 7.51 3.88
N ILE A 23 -2.83 8.20 4.09
CA ILE A 23 -2.31 8.51 5.43
C ILE A 23 -3.32 9.37 6.20
N GLY A 24 -3.84 10.44 5.58
CA GLY A 24 -4.86 11.30 6.20
C GLY A 24 -6.13 10.55 6.60
N LEU A 25 -6.65 9.66 5.72
CA LEU A 25 -7.81 8.83 6.04
C LEU A 25 -7.55 7.90 7.24
N ARG A 26 -6.35 7.32 7.34
CA ARG A 26 -5.94 6.46 8.46
C ARG A 26 -5.82 7.26 9.75
N VAL A 27 -5.20 8.44 9.69
CA VAL A 27 -5.10 9.36 10.83
C VAL A 27 -6.49 9.76 11.32
N MET A 28 -7.39 10.16 10.43
CA MET A 28 -8.77 10.50 10.81
C MET A 28 -9.51 9.31 11.41
N LYS A 29 -9.36 8.11 10.85
CA LYS A 29 -9.99 6.89 11.38
C LYS A 29 -9.45 6.50 12.75
N MET A 30 -8.14 6.69 12.99
CA MET A 30 -7.53 6.49 14.31
C MET A 30 -8.00 7.56 15.30
N ALA A 31 -8.04 8.82 14.88
CA ALA A 31 -8.51 9.94 15.70
C ALA A 31 -10.01 9.83 16.07
N ALA A 32 -10.83 9.28 15.19
CA ALA A 32 -12.25 8.98 15.47
C ALA A 32 -12.44 7.89 16.55
N GLY A 33 -11.41 7.07 16.80
CA GLY A 33 -11.42 6.07 17.87
C GLY A 33 -12.40 4.91 17.67
N GLY A 34 -12.64 4.17 18.77
CA GLY A 34 -13.58 3.05 18.83
C GLY A 34 -13.12 1.76 18.13
N PRO A 35 -13.99 0.72 18.10
CA PRO A 35 -13.63 -0.62 17.61
C PRO A 35 -13.18 -0.65 16.14
N ALA A 36 -13.67 0.29 15.32
CA ALA A 36 -13.29 0.38 13.91
C ALA A 36 -11.85 0.90 13.71
N ALA A 37 -11.35 1.76 14.60
CA ALA A 37 -9.97 2.22 14.62
C ALA A 37 -9.01 1.09 15.00
N GLY A 38 -9.34 0.32 16.04
CA GLY A 38 -8.55 -0.85 16.46
C GLY A 38 -8.39 -1.88 15.34
N ARG A 39 -9.50 -2.25 14.68
CA ARG A 39 -9.47 -3.16 13.52
C ARG A 39 -8.67 -2.64 12.33
N GLU A 40 -8.59 -1.32 12.14
CA GLU A 40 -7.74 -0.73 11.11
C GLU A 40 -6.26 -0.84 11.50
N ALA A 41 -5.92 -0.51 12.74
CA ALA A 41 -4.56 -0.60 13.26
C ALA A 41 -4.03 -2.04 13.19
N GLU A 42 -4.81 -3.02 13.66
CA GLU A 42 -4.48 -4.45 13.56
C GLU A 42 -4.22 -4.87 12.12
N ARG A 43 -5.09 -4.48 11.19
CA ARG A 43 -4.92 -4.77 9.76
C ARG A 43 -3.63 -4.15 9.21
N MET A 44 -3.31 -2.90 9.56
CA MET A 44 -2.09 -2.24 9.11
C MET A 44 -0.81 -2.88 9.65
N VAL A 45 -0.86 -3.45 10.85
CA VAL A 45 0.28 -4.14 11.46
C VAL A 45 0.41 -5.55 10.86
N ALA A 46 -0.70 -6.29 10.73
CA ALA A 46 -0.73 -7.59 10.07
C ALA A 46 -0.20 -7.51 8.63
N GLU A 47 -0.62 -6.50 7.85
CA GLU A 47 -0.12 -6.31 6.48
C GLU A 47 1.41 -6.07 6.42
N LYS A 48 1.99 -5.41 7.43
CA LYS A 48 3.46 -5.23 7.51
C LYS A 48 4.15 -6.52 7.98
N GLY A 49 3.57 -7.20 8.97
CA GLY A 49 4.07 -8.45 9.52
C GLY A 49 4.11 -9.57 8.47
N GLU A 50 3.03 -9.74 7.71
CA GLU A 50 2.97 -10.70 6.59
C GLU A 50 4.07 -10.44 5.56
N ALA A 51 4.19 -9.19 5.08
CA ALA A 51 5.18 -8.84 4.07
C ALA A 51 6.63 -9.02 4.60
N MET A 52 6.87 -8.75 5.88
CA MET A 52 8.17 -8.98 6.52
C MET A 52 8.45 -10.47 6.69
N ALA A 53 7.47 -11.28 7.10
CA ALA A 53 7.63 -12.73 7.24
C ALA A 53 7.92 -13.40 5.89
N GLU A 54 7.25 -12.96 4.82
CA GLU A 54 7.50 -13.45 3.47
C GLU A 54 8.87 -13.01 2.96
N ALA A 55 9.28 -11.77 3.21
CA ALA A 55 10.62 -11.29 2.89
C ALA A 55 11.71 -12.07 3.65
N ALA A 56 11.51 -12.30 4.95
CA ALA A 56 12.41 -13.09 5.79
C ALA A 56 12.52 -14.53 5.30
N THR A 57 11.40 -15.13 4.87
CA THR A 57 11.37 -16.48 4.28
C THR A 57 12.18 -16.51 2.99
N ILE A 58 11.98 -15.54 2.10
CA ILE A 58 12.74 -15.43 0.84
C ILE A 58 14.25 -15.41 1.15
N LEU A 59 14.69 -14.56 2.07
CA LEU A 59 16.10 -14.48 2.46
C LEU A 59 16.62 -15.77 3.13
N ALA A 60 15.85 -16.34 4.06
CA ALA A 60 16.21 -17.57 4.77
C ALA A 60 16.36 -18.77 3.83
N THR A 61 15.61 -18.80 2.73
CA THR A 61 15.72 -19.82 1.67
C THR A 61 16.81 -19.52 0.64
N GLY A 62 17.67 -18.53 0.88
CA GLY A 62 18.77 -18.15 -0.03
C GLY A 62 18.36 -17.22 -1.18
N GLY A 63 17.19 -16.60 -1.10
CA GLY A 63 16.70 -15.63 -2.08
C GLY A 63 17.48 -14.31 -2.03
N SER A 64 17.56 -13.63 -3.19
CA SER A 64 18.29 -12.37 -3.30
C SER A 64 17.47 -11.16 -2.84
N PRO A 65 18.11 -10.03 -2.50
CA PRO A 65 17.41 -8.76 -2.23
C PRO A 65 16.43 -8.36 -3.34
N GLU A 66 16.75 -8.64 -4.61
CA GLU A 66 15.86 -8.37 -5.76
C GLU A 66 14.59 -9.23 -5.71
N ALA A 67 14.68 -10.45 -5.21
CA ALA A 67 13.52 -11.32 -5.01
C ALA A 67 12.57 -10.74 -3.94
N VAL A 68 13.12 -10.18 -2.86
CA VAL A 68 12.35 -9.47 -1.83
C VAL A 68 11.65 -8.25 -2.42
N VAL A 69 12.36 -7.42 -3.21
CA VAL A 69 11.77 -6.26 -3.87
C VAL A 69 10.64 -6.67 -4.82
N ARG A 70 10.85 -7.71 -5.63
CA ARG A 70 9.81 -8.24 -6.53
C ARG A 70 8.58 -8.72 -5.75
N HIS A 71 8.79 -9.38 -4.62
CA HIS A 71 7.73 -9.84 -3.74
C HIS A 71 6.92 -8.65 -3.15
N TYR A 72 7.59 -7.63 -2.61
CA TYR A 72 6.92 -6.41 -2.15
C TYR A 72 6.10 -5.72 -3.24
N ARG A 73 6.60 -5.65 -4.48
CA ARG A 73 5.85 -5.08 -5.61
C ARG A 73 4.57 -5.86 -5.91
N THR A 74 4.57 -7.18 -5.76
CA THR A 74 3.36 -8.01 -5.91
C THR A 74 2.32 -7.68 -4.84
N ARG A 75 2.74 -7.57 -3.57
CA ARG A 75 1.85 -7.19 -2.45
C ARG A 75 1.27 -5.78 -2.65
N VAL A 76 2.07 -4.81 -3.09
CA VAL A 76 1.61 -3.45 -3.40
C VAL A 76 0.56 -3.45 -4.51
N ARG A 77 0.81 -4.19 -5.61
CA ARG A 77 -0.16 -4.32 -6.72
C ARG A 77 -1.48 -4.96 -6.27
N ALA A 78 -1.42 -5.96 -5.38
CA ALA A 78 -2.62 -6.57 -4.82
C ALA A 78 -3.42 -5.57 -3.97
N ASN A 79 -2.74 -4.76 -3.16
CA ASN A 79 -3.36 -3.73 -2.34
C ASN A 79 -4.03 -2.65 -3.21
N GLU A 80 -3.34 -2.18 -4.25
CA GLU A 80 -3.87 -1.24 -5.24
C GLU A 80 -5.14 -1.78 -5.92
N ARG A 81 -5.13 -3.05 -6.38
CA ARG A 81 -6.31 -3.72 -6.98
C ARG A 81 -7.49 -3.80 -6.02
N ARG A 82 -7.26 -4.08 -4.74
CA ARG A 82 -8.32 -4.13 -3.71
C ARG A 82 -8.93 -2.74 -3.48
N LEU A 83 -8.08 -1.72 -3.38
CA LEU A 83 -8.51 -0.34 -3.19
C LEU A 83 -9.25 0.21 -4.43
N SER A 84 -8.84 -0.14 -5.65
CA SER A 84 -9.52 0.28 -6.88
C SER A 84 -10.91 -0.35 -7.04
N LYS A 85 -11.05 -1.65 -6.72
CA LYS A 85 -12.37 -2.33 -6.66
C LYS A 85 -13.30 -1.71 -5.61
N THR A 86 -12.73 -1.29 -4.47
CA THR A 86 -13.47 -0.64 -3.38
C THR A 86 -13.92 0.78 -3.78
N LYS A 87 -13.05 1.55 -4.44
CA LYS A 87 -13.40 2.86 -5.05
C LYS A 87 -14.55 2.72 -6.05
N ARG A 88 -14.50 1.72 -6.95
CA ARG A 88 -15.55 1.51 -7.97
C ARG A 88 -16.91 1.23 -7.34
N ARG A 89 -16.96 0.34 -6.33
CA ARG A 89 -18.18 -0.01 -5.59
C ARG A 89 -18.79 1.18 -4.83
N ARG A 90 -17.97 2.07 -4.28
CA ARG A 90 -18.46 3.31 -3.65
C ARG A 90 -19.05 4.28 -4.67
N LYS A 91 -18.50 4.34 -5.89
CA LYS A 91 -18.99 5.23 -6.96
C LYS A 91 -20.31 4.76 -7.61
N THR A 92 -20.71 3.50 -7.42
CA THR A 92 -21.97 2.93 -7.97
C THR A 92 -23.14 2.98 -6.98
N LYS A 93 -22.90 3.42 -5.74
CA LYS A 93 -23.90 3.52 -4.66
C LYS A 93 -24.31 4.96 -4.34
N THR A 94 -23.81 5.92 -5.11
CA THR A 94 -24.17 7.35 -5.04
C THR A 94 -24.88 7.70 -6.34
#